data_AF-E6MFW7-F1
#
_entry.id   AF-E6MFW7-F1
#
_cell.length_a   1.000
_cell.length_b   1.000
_cell.length_c   1.000
_cell.angle_alpha   90.00
_cell.angle_beta   90.00
_cell.angle_gamma   90.00
#
_symmetry.space_group_name_H-M   'P 1'
#
loop_
_entity.id
_entity.type
_entity.pdbx_description
1 polymer ?
#
loop_
_entity_poly.entity_id
_entity_poly.type
_entity_poly.pdbx_seq_one_letter_code
_entity_poly.pdbx_strand_id
1 'polypeptide(L)' 'MLGEKRAIGILRKLCEWKGVKTVNAEIYPDYVHMLVEIPPNILYQSCMGYLKGKRARCCMKPLGN' A
#
# COMPACT_ATOMS: atom_id res chain seq x y z
N MET A 1 -16.51 -2.89 5.53
CA MET A 1 -16.55 -1.43 5.78
C MET A 1 -15.47 -0.88 6.73
N LEU A 2 -15.28 -1.38 7.97
CA LEU A 2 -14.25 -0.81 8.89
C LEU A 2 -12.81 -1.23 8.53
N GLY A 3 -12.63 -2.44 7.98
CA GLY A 3 -11.32 -2.97 7.59
C GLY A 3 -10.68 -2.26 6.39
N GLU A 4 -11.48 -1.87 5.39
CA GLU A 4 -10.98 -1.24 4.15
C GLU A 4 -10.42 0.15 4.42
N LYS A 5 -11.14 0.96 5.21
CA LYS A 5 -10.67 2.31 5.59
C LYS A 5 -9.35 2.26 6.37
N ARG A 6 -9.18 1.24 7.23
CA ARG A 6 -7.94 1.04 7.99
C ARG A 6 -6.78 0.64 7.08
N ALA A 7 -7.02 -0.26 6.12
CA ALA A 7 -6.02 -0.64 5.14
C ALA A 7 -5.54 0.59 4.35
N ILE A 8 -6.44 1.36 3.72
CA ILE A 8 -6.09 2.58 2.96
C ILE A 8 -5.24 3.55 3.78
N GLY A 9 -5.56 3.77 5.06
CA GLY A 9 -4.77 4.64 5.94
C GLY A 9 -3.34 4.14 6.14
N ILE A 10 -3.14 2.83 6.33
CA ILE A 10 -1.81 2.21 6.45
C ILE A 10 -1.05 2.34 5.13
N LEU A 11 -1.73 2.13 4.00
CA LEU A 11 -1.15 2.24 2.67
C LEU A 11 -0.61 3.64 2.39
N ARG A 12 -1.35 4.68 2.76
CA ARG A 12 -0.92 6.07 2.63
C ARG A 12 0.32 6.35 3.46
N LYS A 13 0.35 5.91 4.74
CA LYS A 13 1.55 6.04 5.60
C LYS A 13 2.77 5.33 5.04
N LEU A 14 2.60 4.13 4.47
CA LEU A 14 3.70 3.38 3.86
C LEU A 14 4.29 4.12 2.64
N CYS A 15 3.44 4.69 1.79
CA CYS A 15 3.88 5.51 0.67
C CYS A 15 4.61 6.77 1.13
N GLU A 16 4.07 7.46 2.14
CA GLU A 16 4.68 8.66 2.73
C GLU A 16 6.08 8.37 3.29
N TRP A 17 6.26 7.26 4.01
CA TRP A 17 7.57 6.82 4.50
C TRP A 17 8.59 6.54 3.39
N LYS A 18 8.13 6.17 2.19
CA LYS A 18 9.00 5.96 1.02
C LYS A 18 9.25 7.27 0.26
N GLY A 19 8.58 8.37 0.60
CA GLY A 19 8.65 9.63 -0.14
C GLY A 19 7.78 9.64 -1.41
N VAL A 20 6.76 8.78 -1.45
CA VAL A 20 5.82 8.66 -2.58
C VAL A 20 4.48 9.24 -2.17
N LYS A 21 3.92 10.12 -3.00
CA LYS A 21 2.62 10.73 -2.72
C LYS A 21 1.50 9.86 -3.29
N THR A 22 0.51 9.54 -2.46
CA THR A 22 -0.68 8.78 -2.90
C THR A 22 -1.78 9.75 -3.32
N VAL A 23 -2.16 9.72 -4.59
CA VAL A 23 -3.26 10.53 -5.13
C VAL A 23 -4.58 9.87 -4.74
N ASN A 24 -4.86 8.70 -5.31
CA ASN A 24 -6.07 7.92 -5.04
C ASN A 24 -5.72 6.49 -4.63
N ALA A 25 -6.56 5.88 -3.80
CA ALA A 25 -6.41 4.49 -3.38
C ALA A 25 -7.79 3.89 -3.09
N GLU A 26 -8.10 2.79 -3.76
CA GLU A 26 -9.37 2.06 -3.65
C GLU A 26 -9.08 0.58 -3.40
N ILE A 27 -9.88 -0.04 -2.56
CA ILE A 27 -9.76 -1.46 -2.21
C ILE A 27 -10.98 -2.18 -2.76
N TYR A 28 -10.71 -3.23 -3.55
CA TYR A 28 -11.66 -4.21 -3.99
C TYR A 28 -11.37 -5.54 -3.27
N PRO A 29 -12.31 -6.50 -3.22
CA PRO A 29 -12.12 -7.77 -2.52
C PRO A 29 -10.87 -8.53 -2.97
N ASP A 30 -10.57 -8.50 -4.27
CA ASP A 30 -9.51 -9.33 -4.87
C ASP A 30 -8.23 -8.52 -5.19
N TYR A 31 -8.30 -7.19 -5.23
CA TYR A 31 -7.18 -6.34 -5.59
C TYR A 31 -7.31 -4.92 -5.02
N VAL A 32 -6.18 -4.21 -4.97
CA VAL A 32 -6.14 -2.81 -4.53
C VAL A 32 -5.70 -1.97 -5.72
N HIS A 33 -6.53 -0.98 -6.08
CA HIS A 33 -6.20 0.00 -7.10
C HIS A 33 -5.60 1.24 -6.45
N MET A 34 -4.53 1.78 -7.01
CA MET A 34 -3.83 2.90 -6.39
C MET A 34 -3.13 3.74 -7.43
N LEU A 35 -3.27 5.05 -7.27
CA LEU A 35 -2.62 6.05 -8.06
C LEU A 35 -1.59 6.76 -7.18
N VAL A 36 -0.32 6.66 -7.56
CA VAL A 36 0.81 7.22 -6.82
C VAL A 36 1.67 8.08 -7.73
N GLU A 37 2.13 9.21 -7.20
CA GLU A 37 3.14 10.05 -7.84
C GLU A 37 4.51 9.61 -7.33
N ILE A 38 5.33 9.07 -8.24
CA ILE A 38 6.69 8.61 -7.93
C ILE A 38 7.67 9.68 -8.39
N PRO A 39 8.48 10.26 -7.49
CA PRO A 39 9.51 11.21 -7.90
C PRO A 39 10.58 10.49 -8.74
N PRO A 40 11.22 11.18 -9.70
CA PRO A 40 12.22 10.57 -10.59
C PRO A 40 13.45 10.01 -9.84
N ASN A 41 13.66 10.44 -8.59
CA ASN A 41 14.74 9.95 -7.72
C ASN A 41 14.48 8.56 -7.12
N ILE A 42 13.28 7.97 -7.33
CA ILE A 42 12.93 6.66 -6.78
C ILE A 42 12.62 5.66 -7.90
N LEU A 43 13.29 4.51 -7.87
CA LEU A 43 13.02 3.40 -8.78
C LEU A 43 11.62 2.81 -8.56
N TYR A 44 10.82 2.73 -9.63
CA TYR A 44 9.48 2.13 -9.63
C TYR A 44 9.47 0.72 -9.02
N GLN A 45 10.43 -0.12 -9.40
CA GLN A 45 10.55 -1.50 -8.89
C GLN A 45 10.75 -1.55 -7.37
N SER A 46 11.56 -0.63 -6.81
CA SER A 46 11.78 -0.54 -5.36
C SER A 46 10.51 -0.14 -4.61
N CYS A 47 9.72 0.78 -5.18
CA CYS A 47 8.42 1.14 -4.63
C CYS A 47 7.44 -0.04 -4.63
N MET A 48 7.29 -0.71 -5.77
CA MET A 48 6.36 -1.83 -5.89
C MET A 48 6.73 -2.99 -4.97
N GLY A 49 8.02 -3.33 -4.88
CA GLY A 49 8.50 -4.37 -3.96
C GLY A 49 8.26 -4.00 -2.48
N TYR A 50 8.51 -2.75 -2.11
CA TYR A 50 8.28 -2.25 -0.76
C TYR A 50 6.79 -2.29 -0.38
N LEU A 51 5.92 -1.83 -1.28
CA LEU A 51 4.48 -1.87 -1.06
C LEU A 51 3.96 -3.30 -0.96
N LYS A 52 4.36 -4.21 -1.86
CA LYS A 52 3.93 -5.61 -1.83
C LYS A 52 4.41 -6.31 -0.55
N GLY A 53 5.67 -6.11 -0.16
CA GLY A 53 6.27 -6.75 1.02
C GLY A 53 5.68 -6.27 2.35
N LYS A 54 5.51 -4.95 2.55
CA LYS A 54 4.94 -4.43 3.81
C LYS A 54 3.43 -4.61 3.91
N ARG A 55 2.70 -4.60 2.79
CA ARG A 55 1.26 -4.94 2.78
C ARG A 55 1.01 -6.39 3.07
N ALA A 56 1.81 -7.30 2.54
CA ALA A 56 1.73 -8.72 2.88
C ALA A 56 1.82 -8.87 4.40
N ARG A 57 2.81 -8.28 5.07
CA ARG A 57 2.93 -8.36 6.52
C ARG A 57 1.75 -7.73 7.29
N CYS A 58 1.14 -6.66 6.77
CA CYS A 58 0.09 -5.93 7.47
C CYS A 58 -1.32 -6.50 7.26
N CYS A 59 -1.63 -6.98 6.06
CA CYS A 59 -2.90 -7.65 5.75
C CYS A 59 -2.88 -9.15 6.12
N MET A 60 -1.71 -9.80 6.10
CA MET A 60 -1.51 -11.16 6.60
C MET A 60 -1.43 -11.10 8.12
N LYS A 61 -2.57 -10.86 8.77
CA LYS A 61 -2.80 -11.42 10.10
C LYS A 61 -2.62 -12.94 10.02
N PRO A 62 -2.19 -13.62 11.10
CA PRO A 62 -1.96 -15.04 11.03
C PRO A 62 -3.23 -15.72 10.52
N LEU A 63 -3.13 -16.40 9.38
CA LEU A 63 -3.91 -17.61 9.13
C LEU A 63 -3.37 -18.65 10.14
N GLY A 64 -3.67 -18.40 11.41
CA GLY A 64 -3.36 -19.26 12.54
C GLY A 64 -4.69 -19.79 13.00
N ASN A 65 -4.93 -21.05 12.62
CA ASN A 65 -5.82 -21.93 13.35
C ASN A 65 -5.17 -22.23 14.71
#